data_AF-A0A2K1QAZ5-F1
#
_entry.id   AF-A0A2K1QAZ5-F1
#
_cell.length_a   1.000
_cell.length_b   1.000
_cell.length_c   1.000
_cell.angle_alpha   90.00
_cell.angle_beta   90.00
_cell.angle_gamma   90.00
#
_symmetry.space_group_name_H-M   'P 1'
#
loop_
_entity.id
_entity.type
_entity.pdbx_description
1 polymer ?
#
loop_
_entity_poly.entity_id
_entity_poly.type
_entity_poly.pdbx_seq_one_letter_code
_entity_poly.pdbx_strand_id
1 'polypeptide(L)'
;MNNLFSYLGIAAVWAGFLSLIFLFFYYCANKAKYEVIVKLYYEKGFSFHTPYHFHSLMGFFGSFTLIYYFVSIKKKKKPLLMFDKNSEVYNFFDAVPDRLSGWMINYYRVTLFMVVCIIFIFVMTLMKYVYSNYFS
;
A
#
# COMPACT_ATOMS: atom_id res chain seq x y z
N MET A 1 13.76 29.52 9.46
CA MET A 1 13.68 28.04 9.42
C MET A 1 12.33 27.48 9.89
N ASN A 2 11.72 28.01 10.95
CA ASN A 2 10.43 27.52 11.48
C ASN A 2 9.27 27.50 10.45
N ASN A 3 9.13 28.57 9.66
CA ASN A 3 8.11 28.65 8.60
C ASN A 3 8.37 27.68 7.44
N LEU A 4 9.64 27.41 7.11
CA LEU A 4 10.02 26.48 6.05
C LEU A 4 9.56 25.05 6.38
N PHE A 5 9.83 24.55 7.59
CA PHE A 5 9.36 23.23 8.03
C PHE A 5 7.83 23.13 7.99
N SER A 6 7.13 24.23 8.31
CA SER A 6 5.67 24.29 8.25
C SER A 6 5.16 24.18 6.81
N TYR A 7 5.72 24.97 5.87
CA TYR A 7 5.30 24.91 4.46
C TYR A 7 5.60 23.56 3.80
N LEU A 8 6.78 22.97 4.07
CA LEU A 8 7.12 21.64 3.58
C LEU A 8 6.20 20.56 4.14
N GLY A 9 5.86 20.64 5.43
CA GLY A 9 4.87 19.74 6.04
C GLY A 9 3.49 19.87 5.40
N ILE A 10 2.99 21.10 5.21
CA ILE A 10 1.69 21.35 4.57
C ILE A 10 1.67 20.85 3.11
N ALA A 11 2.75 21.07 2.35
CA ALA A 11 2.86 20.54 0.99
C ALA A 11 2.77 19.01 0.97
N ALA A 12 3.43 18.33 1.91
CA ALA A 12 3.35 16.88 2.04
C ALA A 12 1.96 16.39 2.48
N VAL A 13 1.23 17.14 3.32
CA VAL A 13 -0.17 16.85 3.66
C VAL A 13 -1.03 16.83 2.40
N TRP A 14 -0.95 17.88 1.57
CA TRP A 14 -1.73 17.96 0.34
C TRP A 14 -1.34 16.87 -0.66
N ALA A 15 -0.04 16.60 -0.83
CA ALA A 15 0.43 15.52 -1.70
C ALA A 15 -0.09 14.14 -1.24
N GLY A 16 -0.05 13.85 0.06
CA GLY A 16 -0.58 12.63 0.64
C GLY A 16 -2.10 12.51 0.47
N PHE A 17 -2.84 13.61 0.69
CA PHE A 17 -4.29 13.65 0.54
C PHE A 17 -4.74 13.44 -0.91
N LEU A 18 -4.10 14.11 -1.87
CA LEU A 18 -4.36 13.91 -3.30
C LEU A 18 -4.04 12.47 -3.73
N SER A 19 -2.98 11.88 -3.18
CA SER A 19 -2.63 10.48 -3.42
C SER A 19 -3.72 9.53 -2.90
N LEU A 20 -4.28 9.81 -1.72
CA LEU A 20 -5.38 9.02 -1.15
C LEU A 20 -6.64 9.08 -2.03
N ILE A 21 -7.01 10.28 -2.50
CA ILE A 21 -8.14 10.47 -3.43
C ILE A 21 -7.90 9.68 -4.71
N PHE A 22 -6.71 9.82 -5.31
CA PHE A 22 -6.35 9.07 -6.50
C PHE A 22 -6.44 7.55 -6.27
N LEU A 23 -5.89 7.05 -5.15
CA LEU A 23 -5.94 5.64 -4.79
C LEU A 23 -7.39 5.15 -4.67
N PHE A 24 -8.28 5.94 -4.08
CA PHE A 24 -9.69 5.59 -3.95
C PHE A 24 -10.35 5.37 -5.31
N PHE A 25 -10.24 6.34 -6.22
CA PHE A 25 -10.82 6.22 -7.55
C PHE A 25 -10.13 5.12 -8.38
N TYR A 26 -8.81 4.99 -8.25
CA TYR A 26 -8.05 3.95 -8.94
C TYR A 26 -8.40 2.53 -8.45
N TYR A 27 -8.69 2.38 -7.15
CA TYR A 27 -9.24 1.15 -6.58
C TYR A 27 -10.63 0.87 -7.14
N CYS A 28 -11.54 1.84 -7.08
CA CYS A 28 -12.91 1.68 -7.59
C CYS A 28 -12.92 1.25 -9.07
N ALA A 29 -12.08 1.86 -9.90
CA ALA A 29 -11.95 1.51 -11.31
C ALA A 29 -11.41 0.08 -11.55
N ASN A 30 -10.61 -0.46 -10.62
CA ASN A 30 -10.03 -1.80 -10.73
C ASN A 30 -10.66 -2.83 -9.77
N LYS A 31 -11.73 -2.46 -9.06
CA LYS A 31 -12.37 -3.29 -8.02
C LYS A 31 -12.78 -4.66 -8.56
N ALA A 32 -13.36 -4.71 -9.76
CA ALA A 32 -13.74 -5.97 -10.40
C ALA A 32 -12.51 -6.88 -10.64
N LYS A 33 -11.38 -6.32 -11.08
CA LYS A 33 -10.14 -7.08 -11.30
C LYS A 33 -9.57 -7.59 -9.97
N TYR A 34 -9.62 -6.75 -8.94
CA TYR A 34 -9.21 -7.10 -7.59
C TYR A 34 -10.01 -8.30 -7.05
N GLU A 35 -11.34 -8.25 -7.14
CA GLU A 35 -12.22 -9.33 -6.68
C GLU A 35 -11.97 -10.64 -7.44
N VAL A 36 -11.73 -10.57 -8.76
CA VAL A 36 -11.36 -11.74 -9.56
C VAL A 36 -10.03 -12.36 -9.09
N ILE A 37 -9.01 -11.55 -8.80
CA ILE A 37 -7.72 -12.06 -8.30
C ILE A 37 -7.89 -12.74 -6.94
N VAL A 38 -8.65 -12.12 -6.04
CA VAL A 38 -8.93 -12.71 -4.71
C VAL A 38 -9.70 -14.02 -4.85
N LYS A 39 -10.69 -14.09 -5.75
CA LYS A 39 -11.42 -15.32 -6.03
C LYS A 39 -10.52 -16.43 -6.56
N LEU A 40 -9.70 -16.13 -7.57
CA LEU A 40 -8.72 -17.07 -8.13
C LEU A 40 -7.73 -17.57 -7.07
N TYR A 41 -7.33 -16.70 -6.14
CA TYR A 41 -6.45 -17.06 -5.03
C TYR A 41 -7.08 -18.14 -4.14
N TYR A 42 -8.35 -17.97 -3.76
CA TYR A 42 -9.09 -18.96 -2.98
C TYR A 42 -9.42 -20.23 -3.77
N GLU A 43 -9.75 -20.12 -5.06
CA GLU A 43 -10.01 -21.29 -5.93
C GLU A 43 -8.78 -22.20 -6.09
N LYS A 44 -7.57 -21.65 -5.96
CA LYS A 44 -6.31 -22.41 -5.92
C LYS A 44 -6.06 -23.11 -4.58
N GLY A 45 -6.97 -22.99 -3.61
CA GLY A 45 -6.83 -23.58 -2.28
C GLY A 45 -5.93 -22.78 -1.34
N PHE A 46 -5.51 -21.58 -1.73
CA PHE A 46 -4.72 -20.72 -0.87
C PHE A 46 -5.62 -19.95 0.10
N SER A 47 -5.11 -19.70 1.30
CA SER A 47 -5.80 -18.88 2.30
C SER A 47 -4.90 -17.72 2.74
N PHE A 48 -5.51 -16.59 3.09
CA PHE A 48 -4.77 -15.50 3.69
C PHE A 48 -4.48 -15.80 5.15
N HIS A 49 -3.25 -15.54 5.59
CA HIS A 49 -2.94 -15.53 7.01
C HIS A 49 -3.71 -14.42 7.73
N THR A 50 -3.99 -14.57 9.03
CA THR A 50 -4.88 -13.73 9.85
C THR A 50 -4.83 -12.21 9.57
N PRO A 51 -3.66 -11.54 9.52
CA PRO A 51 -3.64 -10.10 9.23
C PRO A 51 -4.17 -9.76 7.83
N TYR A 52 -3.82 -10.56 6.82
CA TYR A 52 -4.26 -10.35 5.45
C TYR A 52 -5.73 -10.73 5.23
N HIS A 53 -6.23 -11.73 5.97
CA HIS A 53 -7.64 -12.08 5.94
C HIS A 53 -8.51 -10.93 6.46
N PHE A 54 -8.12 -10.33 7.59
CA PHE A 54 -8.80 -9.14 8.11
C PHE A 54 -8.86 -8.02 7.06
N HIS A 55 -7.73 -7.71 6.42
CA HIS A 55 -7.67 -6.70 5.37
C HIS A 55 -8.53 -7.06 4.14
N SER A 56 -8.75 -8.34 3.84
CA SER A 56 -9.64 -8.73 2.73
C SER A 56 -11.09 -8.30 2.93
N LEU A 57 -11.51 -8.09 4.18
CA LEU A 57 -12.87 -7.70 4.56
C LEU A 57 -13.06 -6.17 4.61
N MET A 58 -11.98 -5.39 4.59
CA MET A 58 -12.04 -3.93 4.79
C MET A 58 -12.24 -3.12 3.50
N GLY A 59 -12.39 -3.77 2.34
CA GLY A 59 -12.54 -3.10 1.05
C GLY A 59 -11.36 -2.18 0.72
N PHE A 60 -11.62 -0.90 0.42
CA PHE A 60 -10.59 0.07 0.03
C PHE A 60 -9.45 0.18 1.05
N PHE A 61 -9.75 0.28 2.34
CA PHE A 61 -8.72 0.45 3.38
C PHE A 61 -7.82 -0.79 3.53
N GLY A 62 -8.37 -1.98 3.28
CA GLY A 62 -7.59 -3.23 3.27
C GLY A 62 -6.86 -3.50 1.96
N SER A 63 -7.22 -2.78 0.88
CA SER A 63 -6.56 -2.94 -0.41
C SER A 63 -5.08 -2.57 -0.37
N PHE A 64 -4.66 -1.61 0.48
CA PHE A 64 -3.26 -1.20 0.59
C PHE A 64 -2.34 -2.37 0.97
N THR A 65 -2.73 -3.10 2.01
CA THR A 65 -1.96 -4.22 2.56
C THR A 65 -2.08 -5.46 1.67
N LEU A 66 -3.25 -5.73 1.09
CA LEU A 66 -3.43 -6.85 0.16
C LEU A 66 -2.75 -6.64 -1.19
N ILE A 67 -2.71 -5.41 -1.70
CA ILE A 67 -1.97 -5.13 -2.93
C ILE A 67 -0.47 -5.23 -2.67
N TYR A 68 0.02 -4.77 -1.51
CA TYR A 68 1.40 -5.04 -1.10
C TYR A 68 1.71 -6.54 -1.05
N TYR A 69 0.81 -7.34 -0.46
CA TYR A 69 0.92 -8.79 -0.40
C TYR A 69 1.04 -9.41 -1.80
N PHE A 70 0.09 -9.11 -2.67
CA PHE A 70 0.07 -9.63 -4.03
C PHE A 70 1.26 -9.17 -4.88
N VAL A 71 1.68 -7.91 -4.75
CA VAL A 71 2.89 -7.41 -5.44
C VAL A 71 4.14 -8.11 -4.94
N SER A 72 4.22 -8.45 -3.65
CA SER A 72 5.34 -9.18 -3.07
C SER A 72 5.39 -10.61 -3.62
N ILE A 73 4.25 -11.31 -3.65
CA ILE A 73 4.13 -12.64 -4.27
C ILE A 73 4.49 -12.60 -5.74
N LYS A 74 3.98 -11.62 -6.51
CA LYS A 74 4.30 -11.45 -7.93
C LYS A 74 5.80 -11.26 -8.18
N LYS A 75 6.52 -10.68 -7.22
CA LYS A 75 7.98 -10.52 -7.25
C LYS A 75 8.75 -11.73 -6.69
N LYS A 76 8.06 -12.82 -6.36
CA LYS A 76 8.60 -14.00 -5.67
C LYS A 76 9.32 -13.63 -4.37
N LYS A 77 8.82 -12.60 -3.67
CA LYS A 77 9.34 -12.13 -2.39
C LYS A 77 8.37 -12.45 -1.27
N LYS A 78 8.90 -12.84 -0.11
CA LYS A 78 8.13 -13.06 1.11
C LYS A 78 7.53 -11.74 1.62
N PRO A 79 6.19 -11.60 1.66
CA PRO A 79 5.53 -10.47 2.30
C PRO A 79 5.83 -10.45 3.81
N LEU A 80 5.85 -9.26 4.40
CA LEU A 80 5.96 -9.11 5.85
C LEU A 80 4.79 -9.84 6.55
N LEU A 81 5.04 -10.43 7.72
CA LEU A 81 4.01 -11.16 8.49
C LEU A 81 3.36 -12.36 7.77
N MET A 82 3.94 -12.83 6.66
CA MET A 82 3.56 -14.09 6.03
C MET A 82 4.44 -15.22 6.58
N PHE A 83 3.83 -16.17 7.27
CA PHE A 83 4.45 -17.43 7.70
C PHE A 83 3.86 -18.59 6.91
N ASP A 84 3.87 -18.46 5.58
CA ASP A 84 3.33 -19.52 4.74
C ASP A 84 4.33 -20.66 4.59
N LYS A 85 3.86 -21.88 4.84
CA LYS A 85 4.61 -23.11 4.63
C LYS A 85 4.52 -23.57 3.17
N ASN A 86 3.53 -23.09 2.42
CA ASN A 86 3.32 -23.49 1.03
C ASN A 86 4.10 -22.56 0.08
N SER A 87 5.20 -23.08 -0.46
CA SER A 87 6.01 -22.37 -1.46
C SER A 87 5.29 -22.14 -2.79
N GLU A 88 4.22 -22.88 -3.09
CA GLU A 88 3.48 -22.76 -4.35
C GLU A 88 2.73 -21.43 -4.47
N VAL A 89 2.44 -20.75 -3.36
CA VAL A 89 1.80 -19.43 -3.34
C VAL A 89 2.62 -18.42 -4.14
N TYR A 90 3.95 -18.51 -4.13
CA TYR A 90 4.83 -17.62 -4.89
C TYR A 90 4.73 -17.80 -6.41
N ASN A 91 4.17 -18.91 -6.88
CA ASN A 91 3.91 -19.18 -8.29
C ASN A 91 2.48 -18.82 -8.71
N PHE A 92 1.63 -18.32 -7.79
CA PHE A 92 0.24 -17.94 -8.09
C PHE A 92 0.14 -17.00 -9.30
N PHE A 93 0.99 -15.97 -9.36
CA PHE A 93 0.96 -14.99 -10.44
C PHE A 93 1.55 -15.49 -11.76
N ASP A 94 2.19 -16.66 -11.81
CA ASP A 94 2.70 -17.23 -13.06
C ASP A 94 1.54 -17.61 -14.00
N ALA A 95 0.36 -17.91 -13.44
CA ALA A 95 -0.87 -18.22 -14.19
C ALA A 95 -1.83 -17.02 -14.36
N VAL A 96 -1.54 -15.87 -13.75
CA VAL A 96 -2.44 -14.70 -13.75
C VAL A 96 -1.99 -13.69 -14.80
N PRO A 97 -2.83 -13.35 -15.79
CA PRO A 97 -2.41 -12.47 -16.88
C PRO A 97 -2.15 -11.04 -16.40
N ASP A 98 -1.14 -10.40 -16.98
CA ASP A 98 -0.72 -9.04 -16.60
C ASP A 98 -1.81 -7.98 -16.79
N ARG A 99 -2.74 -8.17 -17.73
CA ARG A 99 -3.91 -7.28 -17.88
C ARG A 99 -4.77 -7.20 -16.61
N LEU A 100 -4.75 -8.26 -15.80
CA LEU A 100 -5.52 -8.39 -14.57
C LEU A 100 -4.76 -7.87 -13.36
N SER A 101 -3.44 -8.14 -13.27
CA SER A 101 -2.61 -7.82 -12.10
C SER A 101 -1.72 -6.58 -12.26
N GLY A 102 -1.53 -6.06 -13.47
CA GLY A 102 -0.55 -5.01 -13.77
C GLY A 102 -0.80 -3.68 -13.04
N TRP A 103 -2.08 -3.32 -12.84
CA TRP A 103 -2.47 -2.10 -12.13
C TRP A 103 -2.01 -2.09 -10.66
N MET A 104 -1.84 -3.27 -10.05
CA MET A 104 -1.42 -3.40 -8.64
C MET A 104 -0.04 -2.80 -8.40
N ILE A 105 0.86 -2.84 -9.39
CA ILE A 105 2.20 -2.26 -9.28
C ILE A 105 2.12 -0.74 -9.17
N ASN A 106 1.30 -0.10 -10.00
CA ASN A 106 1.10 1.36 -9.96
C ASN A 106 0.37 1.77 -8.68
N TYR A 107 -0.66 1.03 -8.30
CA TYR A 107 -1.37 1.23 -7.04
C TYR A 107 -0.41 1.19 -5.84
N TYR A 108 0.47 0.18 -5.80
CA TYR A 108 1.47 0.02 -4.75
C TYR A 108 2.47 1.19 -4.73
N ARG A 109 2.94 1.66 -5.90
CA ARG A 109 3.86 2.81 -5.97
C ARG A 109 3.24 4.09 -5.41
N VAL A 110 1.98 4.37 -5.74
CA VAL A 110 1.28 5.54 -5.19
C VAL A 110 1.02 5.37 -3.68
N THR A 111 0.71 4.15 -3.23
CA THR A 111 0.58 3.84 -1.80
C THR A 111 1.89 4.11 -1.06
N LEU A 112 3.03 3.68 -1.60
CA LEU A 112 4.34 3.97 -1.01
C LEU A 112 4.63 5.47 -0.96
N PHE A 113 4.33 6.20 -2.03
CA PHE A 113 4.50 7.65 -2.06
C PHE A 113 3.65 8.35 -0.98
N MET A 114 2.40 7.93 -0.81
CA MET A 114 1.53 8.42 0.26
C MET A 114 2.12 8.15 1.65
N VAL A 115 2.65 6.94 1.90
CA VAL A 115 3.30 6.60 3.18
C VAL A 115 4.54 7.46 3.41
N VAL A 116 5.36 7.70 2.38
CA VAL A 116 6.52 8.60 2.47
C VAL A 116 6.08 10.03 2.82
N CYS A 117 5.00 10.53 2.21
CA CYS A 117 4.45 11.85 2.58
C CYS A 117 4.06 11.90 4.06
N ILE A 118 3.40 10.85 4.58
CA ILE A 118 3.02 10.75 5.99
C ILE A 118 4.26 10.79 6.89
N ILE A 119 5.27 9.95 6.61
CA ILE A 119 6.53 9.95 7.37
C ILE A 119 7.20 11.32 7.32
N PHE A 120 7.24 11.95 6.15
CA PHE A 120 7.84 13.26 5.97
C PHE A 120 7.14 14.35 6.80
N ILE A 121 5.81 14.31 6.92
CA ILE A 121 5.04 15.22 7.80
C ILE A 121 5.50 15.08 9.26
N PHE A 122 5.66 13.85 9.76
CA PHE A 122 6.17 13.61 11.11
C PHE A 122 7.58 14.17 11.29
N VAL A 123 8.47 13.96 10.32
CA VAL A 123 9.84 14.48 10.36
C VAL A 123 9.85 16.01 10.36
N MET A 124 9.08 16.67 9.48
CA MET A 124 9.00 18.14 9.46
C MET A 124 8.46 18.71 10.76
N THR A 125 7.43 18.07 11.33
CA THR A 125 6.83 18.48 12.60
C THR A 125 7.83 18.34 13.76
N LEU A 126 8.57 17.22 13.80
CA LEU A 126 9.60 17.00 14.81
C LEU A 126 10.75 18.00 14.67
N MET A 127 11.24 18.24 13.45
CA MET A 127 12.30 19.24 13.23
C MET A 127 11.85 20.65 13.61
N LYS A 128 10.60 21.01 13.30
CA LYS A 128 10.00 22.27 13.74
C LYS A 128 10.03 22.39 15.26
N TYR A 129 9.58 21.34 15.96
CA TYR A 129 9.57 21.29 17.41
C TYR A 129 10.98 21.44 18.00
N VAL A 130 11.95 20.65 17.52
CA VAL A 130 13.34 20.72 18.01
C VAL A 130 13.94 22.10 17.74
N TYR A 131 13.76 22.64 16.54
CA TYR A 131 14.28 23.97 16.20
C TYR A 131 13.70 25.06 17.11
N SER A 132 12.39 25.03 17.37
CA SER A 132 11.71 26.04 18.18
C SER A 132 12.08 26.01 19.66
N ASN A 133 12.51 24.87 20.21
CA ASN A 133 12.80 24.73 21.64
C ASN A 133 14.30 24.82 21.97
N TYR A 134 15.19 24.53 21.01
CA TYR A 134 16.63 24.44 21.29
C TYR A 134 17.50 25.39 20.45
N PHE A 135 16.98 25.97 19.38
CA PHE A 135 17.77 26.76 18.42
C PHE A 135 17.12 28.09 18.02
N SER A 136 15.96 28.42 18.59
CA SER A 136 15.23 29.67 18.34
C SER A 136 15.40 30.67 19.47
#